data_AF-A0A8T5SSP6-F1
#
_entry.id   AF-A0A8T5SSP6-F1
#
_cell.length_a   1.000
_cell.length_b   1.000
_cell.length_c   1.000
_cell.angle_alpha   90.00
_cell.angle_beta   90.00
_cell.angle_gamma   90.00
#
_symmetry.space_group_name_H-M   'P 1'
#
loop_
_entity.id
_entity.type
_entity.pdbx_description
1 polymer ?
#
loop_
_entity_poly.entity_id
_entity_poly.type
_entity_poly.pdbx_seq_one_letter_code
_entity_poly.pdbx_strand_id
1 'polypeptide(L)'
;MNRQFTKHILVGLSLILVSWGVLGVVLSGVNVGGVEPIAQDLSPSLNSEDGHAHLEALSIWIGSATSIENVSMDAELFSWNSGGTNVAWSDALFTAIDIGFFVIAIGTVSVDTREDRRLQKLRDRVLNEVTDNPGIHLRELHRIIGCAMGALQYHLRFLEQDGLVISLRNGNVRHIFAPDYSSDEKVMLLTALARNPTVGSILGECAANGQTTQAVISRTLDIDKSLISYYISSLLEADILRSVKVFGREKPVLLTDWARTAIDCQGLLVH
;
A
#
# COMPACT_ATOMS: atom_id res chain seq x y z
N MET A 1 11.67 -3.70 -8.28
CA MET A 1 12.24 -3.26 -6.99
C MET A 1 11.60 -1.94 -6.61
N ASN A 2 10.81 -1.91 -5.52
CA ASN A 2 9.88 -0.83 -5.23
C ASN A 2 10.63 0.48 -4.93
N ARG A 3 10.31 1.57 -5.64
CA ARG A 3 11.02 2.88 -5.55
C ARG A 3 10.90 3.53 -4.16
N GLN A 4 9.96 3.06 -3.34
CA GLN A 4 9.83 3.49 -1.94
C GLN A 4 10.77 2.70 -1.01
N PHE A 5 10.95 1.41 -1.25
CA PHE A 5 11.86 0.55 -0.48
C PHE A 5 13.32 1.02 -0.58
N THR A 6 13.75 1.46 -1.77
CA THR A 6 15.09 2.04 -1.95
C THR A 6 15.27 3.37 -1.23
N LYS A 7 14.22 4.18 -1.07
CA LYS A 7 14.28 5.43 -0.31
C LYS A 7 14.45 5.17 1.19
N HIS A 8 13.73 4.19 1.74
CA HIS A 8 13.84 3.86 3.16
C HIS A 8 15.20 3.25 3.53
N ILE A 9 15.75 2.39 2.66
CA ILE A 9 17.12 1.87 2.82
C ILE A 9 18.14 3.02 2.77
N LEU A 10 18.00 3.96 1.84
CA LEU A 10 18.93 5.08 1.70
C LEU A 10 18.95 5.97 2.96
N VAL A 11 17.79 6.21 3.56
CA VAL A 11 17.67 7.02 4.79
C VAL A 11 18.26 6.31 5.99
N GLY A 12 18.02 5.00 6.14
CA GLY A 12 18.64 4.19 7.20
C GLY A 12 20.17 4.16 7.08
N LEU A 13 20.67 3.96 5.86
CA LEU A 13 22.11 3.90 5.57
C LEU A 13 22.78 5.28 5.78
N SER A 14 22.09 6.37 5.44
CA SER A 14 22.53 7.74 5.72
C SER A 14 22.71 8.00 7.22
N LEU A 15 21.79 7.54 8.07
CA LEU A 15 21.88 7.76 9.51
C LEU A 15 23.01 6.94 10.16
N ILE A 16 23.22 5.70 9.68
CA ILE A 16 24.34 4.86 10.12
C ILE A 16 25.68 5.50 9.75
N LEU A 17 25.80 6.02 8.52
CA LEU A 17 27.03 6.69 8.07
C LEU A 17 27.32 7.99 8.83
N VAL A 18 26.29 8.77 9.16
CA VAL A 18 26.45 9.99 9.99
C VAL A 18 26.87 9.62 11.41
N SER A 19 26.27 8.59 12.00
CA SER A 19 26.68 8.08 13.33
C SER A 19 28.14 7.64 13.34
N TRP A 20 28.56 6.87 12.33
CA TRP A 20 29.94 6.38 12.19
C TRP A 20 30.95 7.50 11.91
N GLY A 21 30.55 8.52 11.14
CA GLY A 21 31.37 9.70 10.85
C GLY A 21 31.63 10.55 12.10
N VAL A 22 30.61 10.75 12.94
CA VAL A 22 30.75 11.48 14.21
C VAL A 22 31.65 10.70 15.19
N LEU A 23 31.52 9.37 15.23
CA LEU A 23 32.37 8.50 16.04
C LEU A 23 33.84 8.56 15.61
N GLY A 24 34.10 8.60 14.29
CA GLY A 24 35.45 8.75 13.74
C GLY A 24 36.12 10.08 14.10
N VAL A 25 35.36 11.19 14.13
CA VAL A 25 35.88 12.51 14.52
C VAL A 25 36.25 12.54 16.00
N VAL A 26 35.44 11.96 16.88
CA VAL A 26 35.71 11.91 18.33
C VAL A 26 36.93 11.05 18.64
N LEU A 27 37.11 9.92 17.95
CA LEU A 27 38.28 9.05 18.12
C LEU A 27 39.58 9.64 17.53
N SER A 28 39.48 10.56 16.57
CA SER A 28 40.63 11.18 15.90
C SER A 28 41.36 12.28 16.70
N GLY A 29 40.96 12.54 17.95
CA GLY A 29 41.76 13.33 18.89
C GLY A 29 42.10 14.74 18.40
N VAL A 30 41.13 15.66 18.47
CA VAL A 30 41.41 17.09 18.31
C VAL A 30 42.21 17.57 19.53
N ASN A 31 43.54 17.52 19.42
CA ASN A 31 44.49 18.11 20.37
C ASN A 31 44.54 19.63 20.16
N VAL A 32 43.56 20.35 20.70
CA VAL A 32 43.60 21.81 20.76
C VAL A 32 44.25 22.23 22.08
N GLY A 33 45.53 22.59 21.95
CA GLY A 33 46.16 23.70 22.64
C GLY A 33 46.17 23.70 24.17
N GLY A 34 47.35 23.44 24.74
CA GLY A 34 47.80 24.10 25.96
C GLY A 34 48.03 23.18 27.15
N VAL A 35 49.31 22.94 27.43
CA VAL A 35 50.03 23.23 28.69
C VAL A 35 51.15 22.19 28.84
N GLU A 36 52.39 22.65 28.73
CA GLU A 36 53.60 21.87 29.03
C GLU A 36 53.59 21.42 30.51
N PRO A 37 53.92 20.16 30.83
CA PRO A 37 54.19 19.79 32.20
C PRO A 37 55.56 20.33 32.61
N ILE A 38 55.53 21.28 33.54
CA ILE A 38 56.68 21.83 34.26
C ILE A 38 57.45 20.66 34.89
N ALA A 39 58.68 20.41 34.43
CA ALA A 39 59.62 19.55 35.13
C ALA A 39 60.15 20.30 36.36
N GLN A 40 59.66 19.93 37.54
CA GLN A 40 60.25 20.36 38.81
C GLN A 40 61.51 19.56 39.08
N ASP A 41 62.64 20.24 38.98
CA ASP A 41 63.95 19.82 39.44
C ASP A 41 63.95 19.73 40.98
N LEU A 42 64.09 18.51 41.51
CA LEU A 42 64.29 18.25 42.94
C LEU A 42 65.20 17.04 43.07
N SER A 43 66.50 17.27 42.90
CA SER A 43 67.52 16.43 43.51
C SER A 43 67.43 16.59 45.04
N PRO A 44 67.62 15.51 45.81
CA PRO A 44 68.73 15.58 46.74
C PRO A 44 69.61 14.33 46.76
N SER A 45 70.89 14.63 46.98
CA SER A 45 72.06 13.79 47.21
C SER A 45 71.91 12.75 48.32
N LEU A 46 72.47 11.55 48.11
CA LEU A 46 73.17 10.78 49.14
C LEU A 46 74.34 9.99 48.52
N ASN A 47 75.54 10.27 49.05
CA ASN A 47 76.77 9.49 48.86
C ASN A 47 76.74 8.26 49.78
N SER A 48 77.21 7.11 49.27
CA SER A 48 78.36 6.32 49.79
C SER A 48 78.21 4.84 49.42
N GLU A 49 79.22 4.32 48.68
CA GLU A 49 79.81 2.96 48.73
C GLU A 49 78.82 1.76 48.69
N ASP A 50 78.81 0.86 47.70
CA ASP A 50 79.91 0.14 47.06
C ASP A 50 79.45 -0.39 45.69
N GLY A 51 80.41 -0.61 44.80
CA GLY A 51 80.22 -0.87 43.38
C GLY A 51 79.59 -2.23 43.01
N HIS A 52 78.83 -2.24 41.91
CA HIS A 52 78.92 -3.22 40.81
C HIS A 52 78.19 -2.70 39.56
N ALA A 53 79.00 -2.33 38.57
CA ALA A 53 78.84 -2.45 37.11
C ALA A 53 77.45 -2.44 36.43
N HIS A 54 77.36 -1.53 35.45
CA HIS A 54 76.67 -1.63 34.14
C HIS A 54 75.13 -1.59 34.14
N LEU A 55 74.51 -0.48 33.74
CA LEU A 55 74.28 -0.12 32.32
C LEU A 55 73.48 -1.19 31.54
N GLU A 56 72.32 -1.60 32.04
CA GLU A 56 71.20 -2.02 31.19
C GLU A 56 70.33 -0.81 30.84
N ALA A 57 70.97 0.17 30.20
CA ALA A 57 70.25 1.01 29.27
C ALA A 57 70.15 0.23 27.95
N LEU A 58 69.03 0.39 27.25
CA LEU A 58 68.87 0.13 25.81
C LEU A 58 68.57 -1.31 25.37
N SER A 59 67.41 -1.83 25.76
CA SER A 59 66.63 -2.72 24.88
C SER A 59 65.17 -2.28 24.79
N ILE A 60 64.97 -1.01 24.44
CA ILE A 60 63.81 -0.67 23.62
C ILE A 60 64.01 -1.40 22.28
N TRP A 61 62.94 -2.07 21.85
CA TRP A 61 62.56 -2.34 20.46
C TRP A 61 62.74 -3.75 19.87
N ILE A 62 61.62 -4.21 19.29
CA ILE A 62 61.43 -5.19 18.22
C ILE A 62 61.32 -6.65 18.64
N GLY A 63 60.12 -7.21 18.45
CA GLY A 63 59.94 -8.66 18.43
C GLY A 63 58.48 -9.10 18.48
N SER A 64 57.69 -8.62 17.54
CA SER A 64 56.40 -9.23 17.16
C SER A 64 56.43 -10.76 17.11
N ALA A 65 55.28 -11.37 17.46
CA ALA A 65 54.67 -12.56 16.85
C ALA A 65 54.59 -13.85 17.70
N THR A 66 53.32 -14.32 17.81
CA THR A 66 52.82 -15.73 17.89
C THR A 66 52.99 -16.48 19.21
N SER A 67 51.93 -16.57 20.03
CA SER A 67 50.86 -17.61 20.10
C SER A 67 51.22 -18.77 21.06
N ILE A 68 50.44 -19.10 22.08
CA ILE A 68 49.33 -20.09 22.03
C ILE A 68 48.43 -19.91 23.27
N GLU A 69 47.14 -20.15 23.06
CA GLU A 69 45.99 -20.08 23.96
C GLU A 69 46.08 -20.94 25.24
N ASN A 70 45.40 -20.47 26.29
CA ASN A 70 44.47 -21.29 27.05
C ASN A 70 43.29 -20.41 27.49
N VAL A 71 42.11 -20.74 26.99
CA VAL A 71 40.84 -20.13 27.39
C VAL A 71 40.45 -20.67 28.77
N SER A 72 40.58 -19.86 29.82
CA SER A 72 39.80 -20.02 31.05
C SER A 72 38.63 -19.04 30.99
N MET A 73 37.41 -19.59 31.04
CA MET A 73 36.21 -18.80 31.25
C MET A 73 36.20 -18.33 32.70
N ASP A 74 36.66 -17.10 32.92
CA ASP A 74 36.56 -16.47 34.22
C ASP A 74 35.42 -15.47 34.14
N ALA A 75 34.32 -15.82 34.83
CA ALA A 75 33.14 -15.00 35.01
C ALA A 75 33.56 -13.56 35.32
N GLU A 76 33.06 -12.60 34.52
CA GLU A 76 33.32 -11.19 34.73
C GLU A 76 32.76 -10.74 36.09
N LEU A 77 33.59 -10.90 37.10
CA LEU A 77 33.45 -10.26 38.40
C LEU A 77 33.65 -8.77 38.14
N PHE A 78 32.56 -8.01 38.19
CA PHE A 78 32.54 -6.55 38.13
C PHE A 78 33.46 -5.98 39.23
N SER A 79 34.75 -5.79 38.90
CA SER A 79 35.73 -5.17 39.77
C SER A 79 35.78 -3.67 39.47
N TRP A 80 35.15 -2.91 40.36
CA TRP A 80 35.07 -1.46 40.30
C TRP A 80 36.34 -0.83 40.88
N ASN A 81 37.53 -1.14 40.35
CA ASN A 81 38.74 -0.38 40.70
C ASN A 81 39.92 -0.57 39.72
N SER A 82 40.05 0.30 38.72
CA SER A 82 41.32 0.97 38.36
C SER A 82 41.14 1.85 37.11
N GLY A 83 41.33 3.15 37.28
CA GLY A 83 41.69 4.13 36.24
C GLY A 83 40.90 4.14 34.92
N GLY A 84 39.80 4.90 34.85
CA GLY A 84 39.18 5.22 33.55
C GLY A 84 37.77 5.79 33.60
N THR A 85 37.53 6.90 34.30
CA THR A 85 36.20 7.56 34.34
C THR A 85 35.74 8.13 33.00
N ASN A 86 36.55 8.06 31.94
CA ASN A 86 36.16 8.50 30.59
C ASN A 86 35.67 7.37 29.67
N VAL A 87 35.95 6.10 29.99
CA VAL A 87 35.67 4.95 29.10
C VAL A 87 34.32 4.30 29.42
N ALA A 88 33.91 4.29 30.70
CA ALA A 88 32.63 3.71 31.11
C ALA A 88 31.42 4.61 30.76
N TRP A 89 31.60 5.94 30.76
CA TRP A 89 30.54 6.87 30.34
C TRP A 89 30.35 6.86 28.82
N SER A 90 31.43 6.69 28.04
CA SER A 90 31.33 6.57 26.59
C SER A 90 30.63 5.28 26.19
N ASP A 91 30.98 4.13 26.77
CA ASP A 91 30.37 2.84 26.41
C ASP A 91 28.89 2.78 26.77
N ALA A 92 28.51 3.25 27.97
CA ALA A 92 27.11 3.32 28.38
C ALA A 92 26.29 4.30 27.53
N LEU A 93 26.87 5.45 27.12
CA LEU A 93 26.23 6.40 26.21
C LEU A 93 26.05 5.83 24.81
N PHE A 94 27.07 5.18 24.25
CA PHE A 94 27.00 4.55 22.93
C PHE A 94 25.97 3.42 22.90
N THR A 95 25.95 2.57 23.94
CA THR A 95 24.96 1.49 24.06
C THR A 95 23.53 2.02 24.17
N ALA A 96 23.31 3.12 24.91
CA ALA A 96 21.99 3.76 25.02
C ALA A 96 21.54 4.42 23.72
N ILE A 97 22.46 5.04 22.97
CA ILE A 97 22.20 5.63 21.65
C ILE A 97 21.83 4.53 20.65
N ASP A 98 22.54 3.41 20.65
CA ASP A 98 22.28 2.28 19.75
C ASP A 98 20.92 1.61 20.03
N ILE A 99 20.56 1.41 21.31
CA ILE A 99 19.23 0.88 21.67
C ILE A 99 18.13 1.88 21.25
N GLY A 100 18.34 3.18 21.46
CA GLY A 100 17.41 4.22 21.03
C GLY A 100 17.21 4.24 19.51
N PHE A 101 18.29 4.09 18.74
CA PHE A 101 18.25 4.01 17.29
C PHE A 101 17.57 2.74 16.80
N PHE A 102 17.85 1.59 17.43
CA PHE A 102 17.18 0.32 17.13
C PHE A 102 15.69 0.39 17.41
N VAL A 103 15.27 1.01 18.52
CA VAL A 103 13.84 1.18 18.85
C VAL A 103 13.14 2.10 17.84
N ILE A 104 13.79 3.17 17.38
CA ILE A 104 13.25 4.07 16.34
C ILE A 104 13.24 3.39 14.97
N ALA A 105 14.30 2.65 14.60
CA ALA A 105 14.39 1.91 13.35
C ALA A 105 13.36 0.78 13.28
N ILE A 106 13.22 -0.01 14.35
CA ILE A 106 12.19 -1.05 14.46
C ILE A 106 10.79 -0.40 14.49
N GLY A 107 10.62 0.71 15.21
CA GLY A 107 9.37 1.44 15.29
C GLY A 107 8.90 1.98 13.93
N THR A 108 9.80 2.56 13.14
CA THR A 108 9.50 3.05 11.79
C THR A 108 9.20 1.92 10.81
N VAL A 109 9.88 0.77 10.91
CA VAL A 109 9.55 -0.43 10.11
C VAL A 109 8.17 -1.00 10.47
N SER A 110 7.72 -0.86 11.72
CA SER A 110 6.44 -1.43 12.16
C SER A 110 5.19 -0.63 11.74
N VAL A 111 5.32 0.62 11.29
CA VAL A 111 4.16 1.50 11.01
C VAL A 111 3.50 1.22 9.65
N ASP A 112 4.21 0.61 8.70
CA ASP A 112 3.74 0.42 7.32
C ASP A 112 2.64 -0.66 7.18
N THR A 113 2.66 -1.70 8.02
CA THR A 113 1.71 -2.83 7.92
C THR A 113 0.25 -2.48 8.21
N ARG A 114 -0.03 -1.37 8.91
CA ARG A 114 -1.39 -0.98 9.30
C ARG A 114 -2.15 -0.34 8.13
N GLU A 115 -1.48 0.45 7.30
CA GLU A 115 -2.13 1.09 6.15
C GLU A 115 -2.42 0.05 5.06
N ASP A 116 -1.44 -0.79 4.71
CA ASP A 116 -1.62 -1.87 3.73
C ASP A 116 -2.78 -2.80 4.09
N ARG A 117 -2.91 -3.18 5.37
CA ARG A 117 -4.02 -4.01 5.84
C ARG A 117 -5.37 -3.30 5.72
N ARG A 118 -5.44 -1.98 5.95
CA ARG A 118 -6.68 -1.20 5.77
C ARG A 118 -7.06 -1.08 4.30
N LEU A 119 -6.07 -0.89 3.42
CA LEU A 119 -6.27 -0.80 1.97
C LEU A 119 -6.73 -2.15 1.40
N GLN A 120 -6.13 -3.27 1.84
CA GLN A 120 -6.59 -4.62 1.48
C GLN A 120 -8.05 -4.83 1.89
N LYS A 121 -8.40 -4.54 3.16
CA LYS A 121 -9.79 -4.61 3.63
C LYS A 121 -10.75 -3.76 2.81
N LEU A 122 -10.32 -2.60 2.31
CA LEU A 122 -11.13 -1.75 1.45
C LEU A 122 -11.32 -2.36 0.05
N ARG A 123 -10.25 -2.90 -0.54
CA ARG A 123 -10.30 -3.58 -1.84
C ARG A 123 -11.20 -4.82 -1.79
N ASP A 124 -11.08 -5.63 -0.73
CA ASP A 124 -11.92 -6.81 -0.51
C ASP A 124 -13.40 -6.42 -0.40
N ARG A 125 -13.71 -5.36 0.35
CA ARG A 125 -15.08 -4.82 0.43
C ARG A 125 -15.58 -4.36 -0.94
N VAL A 126 -14.76 -3.64 -1.71
CA VAL A 126 -15.14 -3.19 -3.06
C VAL A 126 -15.42 -4.38 -3.97
N LEU A 127 -14.58 -5.41 -3.94
CA LEU A 127 -14.76 -6.62 -4.75
C LEU A 127 -16.05 -7.34 -4.39
N ASN A 128 -16.30 -7.59 -3.10
CA ASN A 128 -17.52 -8.23 -2.63
C ASN A 128 -18.77 -7.46 -3.10
N GLU A 129 -18.79 -6.13 -2.90
CA GLU A 129 -19.92 -5.30 -3.32
C GLU A 129 -20.15 -5.32 -4.84
N VAL A 130 -19.08 -5.37 -5.64
CA VAL A 130 -19.17 -5.44 -7.11
C VAL A 130 -19.64 -6.82 -7.59
N THR A 131 -19.22 -7.89 -6.91
CA THR A 131 -19.66 -9.26 -7.20
C THR A 131 -21.14 -9.45 -6.84
N ASP A 132 -21.57 -8.94 -5.68
CA ASP A 132 -22.95 -9.04 -5.22
C ASP A 132 -23.90 -8.15 -6.06
N ASN A 133 -23.39 -7.03 -6.57
CA ASN A 133 -24.16 -6.05 -7.32
C ASN A 133 -23.52 -5.75 -8.69
N PRO A 134 -23.61 -6.67 -9.68
CA PRO A 134 -23.02 -6.45 -10.99
C PRO A 134 -23.59 -5.19 -11.66
N GLY A 135 -22.71 -4.41 -12.29
CA GLY A 135 -23.06 -3.17 -12.98
C GLY A 135 -23.34 -1.99 -12.06
N ILE A 136 -22.95 -2.08 -10.77
CA ILE A 136 -23.13 -1.00 -9.79
C ILE A 136 -22.53 0.31 -10.27
N HIS A 137 -23.25 1.41 -10.04
CA HIS A 137 -22.76 2.74 -10.35
C HIS A 137 -21.60 3.12 -9.42
N LEU A 138 -20.57 3.77 -9.96
CA LEU A 138 -19.45 4.28 -9.15
C LEU A 138 -19.92 5.14 -7.95
N ARG A 139 -20.95 5.97 -8.15
CA ARG A 139 -21.50 6.83 -7.09
C ARG A 139 -22.28 6.04 -6.04
N GLU A 140 -22.93 4.95 -6.44
CA GLU A 140 -23.67 4.06 -5.55
C GLU A 140 -22.69 3.22 -4.72
N LEU A 141 -21.70 2.62 -5.37
CA LEU A 141 -20.59 1.93 -4.72
C LEU A 141 -19.89 2.83 -3.69
N HIS A 142 -19.63 4.09 -4.04
CA HIS A 142 -19.09 5.08 -3.10
C HIS A 142 -19.95 5.28 -1.85
N ARG A 143 -21.28 5.36 -2.00
CA ARG A 143 -22.21 5.52 -0.87
C ARG A 143 -22.21 4.29 0.05
N ILE A 144 -22.11 3.09 -0.52
CA ILE A 144 -22.10 1.83 0.24
C ILE A 144 -20.77 1.64 0.97
N ILE A 145 -19.65 1.85 0.27
CA ILE A 145 -18.32 1.65 0.84
C ILE A 145 -17.99 2.71 1.90
N GLY A 146 -18.44 3.94 1.70
CA GLY A 146 -18.30 5.05 2.65
C GLY A 146 -16.90 5.66 2.73
N CYS A 147 -16.05 5.45 1.73
CA CYS A 147 -14.71 6.06 1.65
C CYS A 147 -14.72 7.33 0.78
N ALA A 148 -13.64 8.12 0.82
CA ALA A 148 -13.53 9.31 -0.03
C ALA A 148 -13.54 8.93 -1.52
N MET A 149 -14.26 9.71 -2.35
CA MET A 149 -14.39 9.47 -3.79
C MET A 149 -13.04 9.36 -4.53
N GLY A 150 -12.04 10.15 -4.14
CA GLY A 150 -10.68 10.04 -4.71
C GLY A 150 -10.00 8.72 -4.35
N ALA A 151 -10.19 8.23 -3.12
CA ALA A 151 -9.65 6.96 -2.68
C ALA A 151 -10.33 5.78 -3.40
N LEU A 152 -11.66 5.80 -3.55
CA LEU A 152 -12.37 4.77 -4.31
C LEU A 152 -11.88 4.68 -5.76
N GLN A 153 -11.76 5.83 -6.45
CA GLN A 153 -11.26 5.87 -7.82
C GLN A 153 -9.82 5.38 -7.93
N TYR A 154 -8.97 5.77 -6.97
CA TYR A 154 -7.60 5.26 -6.89
C TYR A 154 -7.62 3.73 -6.80
N HIS A 155 -8.35 3.15 -5.84
CA HIS A 155 -8.42 1.70 -5.65
C HIS A 155 -9.02 0.96 -6.84
N LEU A 156 -10.11 1.48 -7.43
CA LEU A 156 -10.70 0.90 -8.63
C LEU A 156 -9.71 0.89 -9.79
N ARG A 157 -8.92 1.96 -9.98
CA ARG A 157 -7.88 1.98 -11.01
C ARG A 157 -6.87 0.86 -10.82
N PHE A 158 -6.45 0.58 -9.59
CA PHE A 158 -5.55 -0.56 -9.32
C PHE A 158 -6.25 -1.90 -9.54
N LEU A 159 -7.49 -2.06 -9.09
CA LEU A 159 -8.27 -3.29 -9.32
C LEU A 159 -8.49 -3.55 -10.82
N GLU A 160 -8.70 -2.51 -11.62
CA GLU A 160 -8.83 -2.61 -13.09
C GLU A 160 -7.50 -3.00 -13.74
N GLN A 161 -6.38 -2.41 -13.27
CA GLN A 161 -5.04 -2.77 -13.74
C GLN A 161 -4.69 -4.23 -13.41
N ASP A 162 -5.12 -4.70 -12.25
CA ASP A 162 -4.93 -6.09 -11.81
C ASP A 162 -5.95 -7.06 -12.44
N GLY A 163 -6.88 -6.57 -13.27
CA GLY A 163 -7.91 -7.40 -13.93
C GLY A 163 -8.99 -7.95 -12.99
N LEU A 164 -9.09 -7.40 -11.78
CA LEU A 164 -10.03 -7.84 -10.74
C LEU A 164 -11.40 -7.18 -10.84
N VAL A 165 -11.55 -6.10 -11.62
CA VAL A 165 -12.83 -5.48 -11.96
C VAL A 165 -12.78 -4.93 -13.39
N ILE A 166 -13.94 -4.84 -14.02
CA ILE A 166 -14.13 -4.24 -15.35
C ILE A 166 -15.04 -3.02 -15.20
N SER A 167 -14.70 -1.92 -15.88
CA SER A 167 -15.55 -0.73 -15.90
C SER A 167 -16.18 -0.52 -17.28
N LEU A 168 -17.50 -0.34 -17.32
CA LEU A 168 -18.26 0.04 -18.50
C LEU A 168 -18.78 1.47 -18.33
N ARG A 169 -18.68 2.29 -19.38
CA ARG A 169 -19.20 3.66 -19.35
C ARG A 169 -20.42 3.78 -20.24
N ASN A 170 -21.52 4.25 -19.67
CA ASN A 170 -22.73 4.60 -20.39
C ASN A 170 -23.05 6.08 -20.14
N GLY A 171 -22.80 6.92 -21.14
CA GLY A 171 -22.87 8.37 -21.02
C GLY A 171 -21.97 8.92 -19.90
N ASN A 172 -22.59 9.57 -18.92
CA ASN A 172 -21.90 10.15 -17.75
C ASN A 172 -21.83 9.22 -16.53
N VAL A 173 -22.31 7.99 -16.68
CA VAL A 173 -22.35 6.99 -15.62
C VAL A 173 -21.29 5.92 -15.90
N ARG A 174 -20.56 5.55 -14.83
CA ARG A 174 -19.58 4.48 -14.84
C ARG A 174 -20.13 3.32 -14.02
N HIS A 175 -20.26 2.17 -14.68
CA HIS A 175 -20.70 0.91 -14.12
C HIS A 175 -19.49 0.01 -13.89
N ILE A 176 -19.52 -0.75 -12.81
CA ILE A 176 -18.41 -1.61 -12.39
C ILE A 176 -18.93 -3.04 -12.31
N PHE A 177 -18.14 -3.97 -12.83
CA PHE A 177 -18.47 -5.39 -12.93
C PHE A 177 -17.32 -6.24 -12.43
N ALA A 178 -17.65 -7.43 -11.93
CA ALA A 178 -16.68 -8.48 -11.70
C ALA A 178 -16.19 -9.04 -13.05
N PRO A 179 -14.92 -9.50 -13.14
CA PRO A 179 -14.32 -9.91 -14.41
C PRO A 179 -14.92 -11.19 -14.99
N ASP A 180 -15.52 -12.02 -14.15
CA ASP A 180 -16.18 -13.28 -14.47
C ASP A 180 -17.67 -13.11 -14.80
N TYR A 181 -18.21 -11.88 -14.72
CA TYR A 181 -19.64 -11.64 -14.94
C TYR A 181 -20.12 -11.96 -16.36
N SER A 182 -19.44 -11.39 -17.37
CA SER A 182 -19.71 -11.65 -18.78
C SER A 182 -18.54 -11.16 -19.61
N SER A 183 -18.13 -11.93 -20.62
CA SER A 183 -17.18 -11.50 -21.63
C SER A 183 -17.80 -10.62 -22.72
N ASP A 184 -19.12 -10.61 -22.84
CA ASP A 184 -19.86 -9.83 -23.84
C ASP A 184 -20.26 -8.46 -23.26
N GLU A 185 -19.73 -7.40 -23.85
CA GLU A 185 -20.02 -6.01 -23.49
C GLU A 185 -21.51 -5.67 -23.67
N LYS A 186 -22.21 -6.29 -24.64
CA LYS A 186 -23.65 -6.06 -24.83
C LYS A 186 -24.47 -6.53 -23.63
N VAL A 187 -24.10 -7.68 -23.07
CA VAL A 187 -24.73 -8.23 -21.87
C VAL A 187 -24.45 -7.33 -20.67
N MET A 188 -23.21 -6.86 -20.51
CA MET A 188 -22.86 -5.90 -19.46
C MET A 188 -23.65 -4.60 -19.60
N LEU A 189 -23.82 -4.07 -20.82
CA LEU A 189 -24.61 -2.88 -21.08
C LEU A 189 -26.10 -3.10 -20.75
N LEU A 190 -26.66 -4.25 -21.13
CA LEU A 190 -28.03 -4.63 -20.79
C LEU A 190 -28.23 -4.64 -19.27
N THR A 191 -27.34 -5.28 -18.52
CA THR A 191 -27.37 -5.28 -17.05
C THR A 191 -27.25 -3.87 -16.48
N ALA A 192 -26.32 -3.06 -16.98
CA ALA A 192 -26.14 -1.68 -16.56
C ALA A 192 -27.41 -0.84 -16.77
N LEU A 193 -28.10 -1.03 -17.90
CA LEU A 193 -29.34 -0.34 -18.23
C LEU A 193 -30.53 -0.85 -17.39
N ALA A 194 -30.62 -2.17 -17.16
CA ALA A 194 -31.68 -2.80 -16.39
C ALA A 194 -31.70 -2.37 -14.91
N ARG A 195 -30.57 -1.89 -14.35
CA ARG A 195 -30.53 -1.29 -13.01
C ARG A 195 -31.39 -0.03 -12.87
N ASN A 196 -31.71 0.65 -13.97
CA ASN A 196 -32.70 1.72 -13.92
C ASN A 196 -34.10 1.07 -13.78
N PRO A 197 -34.87 1.36 -12.71
CA PRO A 197 -36.14 0.68 -12.44
C PRO A 197 -37.16 0.85 -13.56
N THR A 198 -37.17 2.00 -14.23
CA THR A 198 -38.04 2.24 -15.39
C THR A 198 -37.65 1.36 -16.58
N VAL A 199 -36.35 1.27 -16.87
CA VAL A 199 -35.84 0.42 -17.96
C VAL A 199 -36.09 -1.05 -17.65
N GLY A 200 -35.81 -1.50 -16.42
CA GLY A 200 -36.12 -2.85 -15.96
C GLY A 200 -37.61 -3.19 -16.13
N SER A 201 -38.51 -2.27 -15.79
CA SER A 201 -39.95 -2.45 -15.99
C SER A 201 -40.34 -2.57 -17.47
N ILE A 202 -39.74 -1.76 -18.35
CA ILE A 202 -39.95 -1.85 -19.81
C ILE A 202 -39.45 -3.19 -20.35
N LEU A 203 -38.27 -3.64 -19.91
CA LEU A 203 -37.70 -4.93 -20.31
C LEU A 203 -38.55 -6.09 -19.81
N GLY A 204 -39.07 -6.02 -18.58
CA GLY A 204 -40.01 -6.99 -18.00
C GLY A 204 -41.30 -7.10 -18.80
N GLU A 205 -41.91 -5.97 -19.14
CA GLU A 205 -43.11 -5.92 -19.98
C GLU A 205 -42.87 -6.54 -21.36
N CYS A 206 -41.72 -6.25 -21.99
CA CYS A 206 -41.33 -6.85 -23.27
C CYS A 206 -41.03 -8.36 -23.15
N ALA A 207 -40.46 -8.81 -22.03
CA ALA A 207 -40.15 -10.22 -21.78
C ALA A 207 -41.44 -11.04 -21.59
N ALA A 208 -42.39 -10.52 -20.81
CA ALA A 208 -43.65 -11.19 -20.50
C ALA A 208 -44.61 -11.24 -21.70
N ASN A 209 -44.81 -10.11 -22.38
CA ASN A 209 -45.84 -9.98 -23.43
C ASN A 209 -45.28 -10.13 -24.85
N GLY A 210 -43.95 -10.22 -25.00
CA GLY A 210 -43.28 -10.37 -26.29
C GLY A 210 -43.35 -9.09 -27.14
N GLN A 211 -44.30 -9.04 -28.07
CA GLN A 211 -44.46 -7.89 -28.96
C GLN A 211 -45.42 -6.86 -28.36
N THR A 212 -44.92 -5.69 -28.01
CA THR A 212 -45.71 -4.63 -27.36
C THR A 212 -45.49 -3.26 -28.02
N THR A 213 -46.43 -2.32 -27.91
CA THR A 213 -46.26 -0.96 -28.44
C THR A 213 -45.92 0.02 -27.33
N GLN A 214 -45.31 1.15 -27.69
CA GLN A 214 -44.97 2.20 -26.72
C GLN A 214 -46.21 2.70 -25.95
N ALA A 215 -47.38 2.77 -26.60
CA ALA A 215 -48.62 3.19 -25.94
C ALA A 215 -49.23 2.09 -25.05
N VAL A 216 -48.95 0.81 -25.32
CA VAL A 216 -49.30 -0.28 -24.38
C VAL A 216 -48.39 -0.17 -23.16
N ILE A 217 -47.06 -0.14 -23.35
CA ILE A 217 -46.10 0.00 -22.24
C ILE A 217 -46.41 1.21 -21.36
N SER A 218 -46.64 2.38 -21.96
CA SER A 218 -46.98 3.62 -21.24
C SER A 218 -48.24 3.47 -20.39
N ARG A 219 -49.28 2.80 -20.90
CA ARG A 219 -50.53 2.57 -20.14
C ARG A 219 -50.36 1.50 -19.06
N THR A 220 -49.63 0.42 -19.34
CA THR A 220 -49.42 -0.68 -18.40
C THR A 220 -48.58 -0.24 -17.21
N LEU A 221 -47.50 0.52 -17.47
CA LEU A 221 -46.57 0.97 -16.43
C LEU A 221 -46.97 2.31 -15.78
N ASP A 222 -48.02 2.97 -16.28
CA ASP A 222 -48.42 4.33 -15.89
C ASP A 222 -47.26 5.35 -15.97
N ILE A 223 -46.51 5.28 -17.07
CA ILE A 223 -45.35 6.16 -17.34
C ILE A 223 -45.66 7.04 -18.54
N ASP A 224 -45.25 8.30 -18.45
CA ASP A 224 -45.43 9.27 -19.54
C ASP A 224 -44.85 8.76 -20.88
N LYS A 225 -45.61 9.00 -21.96
CA LYS A 225 -45.28 8.51 -23.29
C LYS A 225 -43.95 9.06 -23.81
N SER A 226 -43.57 10.30 -23.44
CA SER A 226 -42.30 10.88 -23.86
C SER A 226 -41.10 10.19 -23.19
N LEU A 227 -41.22 9.82 -21.91
CA LEU A 227 -40.20 9.05 -21.20
C LEU A 227 -40.07 7.62 -21.75
N ILE A 228 -41.19 6.95 -22.03
CA ILE A 228 -41.17 5.64 -22.68
C ILE A 228 -40.51 5.72 -24.05
N SER A 229 -40.85 6.74 -24.86
CA SER A 229 -40.22 6.94 -26.17
C SER A 229 -38.72 7.20 -26.05
N TYR A 230 -38.27 7.92 -25.02
CA TYR A 230 -36.85 8.15 -24.77
C TYR A 230 -36.12 6.83 -24.49
N TYR A 231 -36.60 6.05 -23.52
CA TYR A 231 -35.96 4.77 -23.17
C TYR A 231 -36.00 3.76 -24.31
N ILE A 232 -37.13 3.64 -25.02
CA ILE A 232 -37.24 2.71 -26.15
C ILE A 232 -36.29 3.08 -27.28
N SER A 233 -36.13 4.37 -27.59
CA SER A 233 -35.15 4.79 -28.60
C SER A 233 -33.73 4.38 -28.22
N SER A 234 -33.32 4.61 -26.97
CA SER A 234 -31.99 4.18 -26.48
C SER A 234 -31.82 2.66 -26.50
N LEU A 235 -32.86 1.89 -26.18
CA LEU A 235 -32.83 0.42 -26.22
C LEU A 235 -32.80 -0.14 -27.65
N LEU A 236 -33.43 0.56 -28.61
CA LEU A 236 -33.34 0.23 -30.05
C LEU A 236 -31.94 0.53 -30.60
N GLU A 237 -31.35 1.66 -30.21
CA GLU A 237 -29.98 2.03 -30.60
C GLU A 237 -28.94 1.04 -30.06
N ALA A 238 -29.16 0.51 -28.86
CA ALA A 238 -28.32 -0.52 -28.25
C ALA A 238 -28.57 -1.95 -28.77
N ASP A 239 -29.45 -2.14 -29.77
CA ASP A 239 -29.82 -3.46 -30.33
C ASP A 239 -30.37 -4.45 -29.27
N ILE A 240 -30.88 -3.92 -28.15
CA ILE A 240 -31.57 -4.70 -27.10
C ILE A 240 -33.03 -4.95 -27.52
N LEU A 241 -33.66 -3.94 -28.09
CA LEU A 241 -34.97 -4.04 -28.69
C LEU A 241 -34.86 -4.02 -30.22
N ARG A 242 -35.86 -4.63 -30.88
CA ARG A 242 -36.07 -4.55 -32.32
C ARG A 242 -37.48 -4.08 -32.60
N SER A 243 -37.64 -3.20 -33.60
CA SER A 243 -38.96 -2.81 -34.09
C SER A 243 -39.48 -3.79 -35.14
N VAL A 244 -40.76 -4.14 -35.05
CA VAL A 244 -41.45 -4.93 -36.09
C VAL A 244 -42.14 -4.00 -37.06
N LYS A 245 -41.95 -4.24 -38.37
CA LYS A 245 -42.70 -3.55 -39.40
C LYS A 245 -44.10 -4.15 -39.47
N VAL A 246 -45.11 -3.35 -39.10
CA VAL A 246 -46.53 -3.67 -39.24
C VAL A 246 -47.26 -2.50 -39.89
N PHE A 247 -48.39 -2.80 -40.52
CA PHE A 247 -49.30 -1.79 -41.03
C PHE A 247 -50.03 -1.13 -39.86
N GLY A 248 -49.70 0.13 -39.58
CA GLY A 248 -50.28 0.87 -38.48
C GLY A 248 -49.52 2.15 -38.16
N ARG A 249 -50.09 2.97 -37.28
CA ARG A 249 -49.44 4.21 -36.81
C ARG A 249 -48.35 3.93 -35.77
N GLU A 250 -48.50 2.87 -34.98
CA GLU A 250 -47.54 2.49 -33.95
C GLU A 250 -46.70 1.29 -34.40
N LYS A 251 -45.40 1.35 -34.10
CA LYS A 251 -44.45 0.28 -34.39
C LYS A 251 -44.22 -0.52 -33.10
N PRO A 252 -44.66 -1.78 -33.02
CA PRO A 252 -44.37 -2.62 -31.89
C PRO A 252 -42.88 -2.92 -31.80
N VAL A 253 -42.42 -3.14 -30.57
CA VAL A 253 -41.07 -3.52 -30.21
C VAL A 253 -41.07 -4.91 -29.57
N LEU A 254 -39.97 -5.64 -29.72
CA LEU A 254 -39.70 -6.88 -29.02
C LEU A 254 -38.23 -6.91 -28.58
N LEU A 255 -37.91 -7.76 -27.60
CA LEU A 255 -36.53 -8.10 -27.27
C LEU A 255 -35.86 -8.84 -28.42
N THR A 256 -34.58 -8.56 -28.67
CA THR A 256 -33.75 -9.37 -29.55
C THR A 256 -33.47 -10.75 -28.93
N ASP A 257 -33.15 -11.74 -29.76
CA ASP A 257 -32.94 -13.13 -29.30
C ASP A 257 -31.81 -13.23 -28.27
N TRP A 258 -30.72 -12.48 -28.49
CA TRP A 258 -29.60 -12.43 -27.57
C TRP A 258 -29.97 -11.76 -26.25
N ALA A 259 -30.75 -10.67 -26.27
CA ALA A 259 -31.15 -9.94 -25.07
C ALA A 259 -32.12 -10.77 -24.22
N ARG A 260 -33.06 -11.47 -24.87
CA ARG A 260 -33.96 -12.42 -24.21
C ARG A 260 -33.16 -13.53 -23.52
N THR A 261 -32.22 -14.15 -24.25
CA THR A 261 -31.36 -15.20 -23.69
C THR A 261 -30.54 -14.70 -22.51
N ALA A 262 -29.97 -13.49 -22.60
CA ALA A 262 -29.19 -12.89 -21.53
C ALA A 262 -30.03 -12.61 -20.27
N ILE A 263 -31.25 -12.08 -20.43
CA ILE A 263 -32.20 -11.86 -19.33
C ILE A 263 -32.53 -13.17 -18.61
N ASP A 264 -32.82 -14.23 -19.38
CA ASP A 264 -33.19 -15.54 -18.85
C ASP A 264 -32.01 -16.21 -18.12
N CYS A 265 -30.81 -16.18 -18.71
CA CYS A 265 -29.62 -16.81 -18.13
C CYS A 265 -29.11 -16.10 -16.88
N GLN A 266 -29.22 -14.78 -16.82
CA GLN A 266 -28.69 -13.98 -15.70
C GLN A 266 -29.74 -13.64 -14.63
N GLY A 267 -31.01 -14.01 -14.84
CA GLY A 267 -32.09 -13.73 -13.89
C GLY A 267 -32.32 -12.23 -13.68
N LEU A 268 -32.00 -11.38 -14.67
CA LEU A 268 -31.96 -9.92 -14.53
C LEU A 268 -33.32 -9.29 -14.15
N LEU A 269 -34.42 -10.01 -14.37
CA LEU A 269 -35.78 -9.52 -14.18
C LEU A 269 -36.58 -10.33 -13.15
N VAL A 270 -35.91 -11.14 -12.32
CA VAL A 270 -36.58 -11.86 -11.23
C VAL A 270 -36.71 -10.92 -10.03
N HIS A 271 -37.81 -10.18 -9.96
CA HIS A 271 -38.33 -9.55 -8.74
C HIS A 271 -39.85 -9.48 -8.76
#